data_AF-A0A1Z4N2M7-F1
#
_entry.id   AF-A0A1Z4N2M7-F1
#
_cell.length_a   1.000
_cell.length_b   1.000
_cell.length_c   1.000
_cell.angle_alpha   90.00
_cell.angle_beta   90.00
_cell.angle_gamma   90.00
#
_symmetry.space_group_name_H-M   'P 1'
#
loop_
_entity.id
_entity.type
_entity.pdbx_description
1 polymer ?
#
loop_
_entity_poly.entity_id
_entity_poly.type
_entity_poly.pdbx_seq_one_letter_code
_entity_poly.pdbx_strand_id
1 'polypeptide(L)'
;MLQNSYIVWSGASLIDSSAIALILTGFVYPTSNRKTGRLIQSWILQQEFVPTEAAKNGLDQGICGNCPLKLSQSGSCYVNLLPINNIYRKYKTGTYPKLGTNEIEVLKRYRYPVRIGSYGDPTAVPIEVWEPIILASKKYTGYTHQWRVCDRRWQKYLMASVQSQAEAELAQMQGWRTFRIIAPDAPLSQGEVICRHTEDDRIQCETCLLCDGASSKPNVADPVHGLNWKISNFLKYTKSVSI
;
A
#
# COMPACT_ATOMS: atom_id res chain seq x y z
N MET A 1 -4.04 -2.80 -28.57
CA MET A 1 -3.79 -4.00 -27.74
C MET A 1 -3.58 -3.58 -26.30
N LEU A 2 -4.13 -4.32 -25.34
CA LEU A 2 -3.95 -4.05 -23.91
C LEU A 2 -2.46 -4.20 -23.54
N GLN A 3 -1.90 -3.22 -22.85
CA GLN A 3 -0.52 -3.24 -22.34
C GLN A 3 -0.50 -3.76 -20.91
N ASN A 4 0.64 -4.26 -20.43
CA ASN A 4 0.71 -4.76 -19.06
C ASN A 4 0.69 -3.65 -17.99
N SER A 5 0.99 -2.41 -18.38
CA SER A 5 1.31 -1.33 -17.44
C SER A 5 1.02 0.04 -18.01
N TYR A 6 0.51 0.95 -17.17
CA TYR A 6 0.07 2.27 -17.55
C TYR A 6 0.46 3.32 -16.51
N ILE A 7 0.79 4.52 -16.97
CA ILE A 7 0.85 5.70 -16.09
C ILE A 7 -0.57 6.23 -15.92
N VAL A 8 -1.01 6.38 -14.68
CA VAL A 8 -2.34 6.91 -14.36
C VAL A 8 -2.29 8.42 -14.23
N TRP A 9 -1.29 8.91 -13.50
CA TRP A 9 -1.21 10.30 -13.10
C TRP A 9 0.23 10.69 -12.76
N SER A 10 0.56 11.97 -12.93
CA SER A 10 1.81 12.59 -12.53
C SER A 10 1.52 14.02 -12.07
N GLY A 11 2.08 14.41 -10.93
CA GLY A 11 1.85 15.72 -10.33
C GLY A 11 2.49 15.87 -8.96
N ALA A 12 2.14 16.97 -8.27
CA ALA A 12 2.65 17.28 -6.95
C ALA A 12 1.99 16.40 -5.87
N SER A 13 2.80 15.83 -4.98
CA SER A 13 2.33 15.07 -3.83
C SER A 13 1.45 15.93 -2.92
N LEU A 14 0.35 15.37 -2.43
CA LEU A 14 -0.45 16.02 -1.39
C LEU A 14 0.23 16.03 -0.01
N ILE A 15 1.34 15.30 0.16
CA ILE A 15 2.08 15.24 1.43
C ILE A 15 3.06 16.42 1.54
N ASP A 16 3.84 16.69 0.49
CA ASP A 16 4.93 17.68 0.54
C ASP A 16 5.14 18.47 -0.76
N SER A 17 4.22 18.36 -1.73
CA SER A 17 4.30 18.97 -3.06
C SER A 17 5.43 18.47 -3.98
N SER A 18 6.24 17.49 -3.58
CA SER A 18 7.26 16.90 -4.45
C SER A 18 6.64 16.22 -5.68
N ALA A 19 7.38 16.17 -6.78
CA ALA A 19 6.90 15.56 -8.01
C ALA A 19 6.84 14.03 -7.87
N ILE A 20 5.64 13.47 -8.03
CA ILE A 20 5.38 12.02 -7.92
C ILE A 20 4.55 11.51 -9.13
N ALA A 21 4.54 10.21 -9.36
CA ALA A 21 3.76 9.57 -10.42
C ALA A 21 3.12 8.27 -9.94
N LEU A 22 1.90 7.99 -10.38
CA LEU A 22 1.17 6.76 -10.12
C LEU A 22 1.18 5.86 -11.37
N ILE A 23 1.66 4.62 -11.20
CA ILE A 23 1.73 3.61 -12.25
C ILE A 23 0.95 2.37 -11.81
N LEU A 24 0.13 1.81 -12.71
CA LEU A 24 -0.50 0.52 -12.51
C LEU A 24 0.15 -0.55 -13.38
N THR A 25 0.30 -1.75 -12.83
CA THR A 25 0.84 -2.92 -13.53
C THR A 25 0.02 -4.16 -13.25
N GLY A 26 -0.01 -5.11 -14.19
CA GLY A 26 -0.64 -6.41 -14.00
C GLY A 26 -1.90 -6.65 -14.84
N PHE A 27 -2.17 -5.78 -15.82
CA PHE A 27 -3.35 -5.89 -16.68
C PHE A 27 -3.35 -7.16 -17.55
N VAL A 28 -2.16 -7.60 -17.97
CA VAL A 28 -1.97 -8.78 -18.82
C VAL A 28 -1.28 -9.88 -18.02
N TYR A 29 -0.08 -9.58 -17.51
CA TYR A 29 0.77 -10.48 -16.74
C TYR A 29 0.75 -10.09 -15.27
N PRO A 30 0.11 -10.89 -14.39
CA PRO A 30 0.08 -10.59 -12.97
C PRO A 30 1.47 -10.69 -12.33
N THR A 31 1.58 -10.14 -11.13
CA THR A 31 2.78 -10.30 -10.31
C THR A 31 3.05 -11.77 -9.98
N SER A 32 4.31 -12.15 -9.84
CA SER A 32 4.72 -13.46 -9.33
C SER A 32 4.56 -13.59 -7.80
N ASN A 33 4.15 -12.51 -7.11
CA ASN A 33 3.89 -12.55 -5.69
C ASN A 33 2.64 -13.38 -5.38
N ARG A 34 2.87 -14.62 -4.91
CA ARG A 34 1.81 -15.57 -4.55
C ARG A 34 0.81 -14.99 -3.54
N LYS A 35 1.25 -14.21 -2.54
CA LYS A 35 0.36 -13.62 -1.52
C LYS A 35 -0.72 -12.74 -2.15
N THR A 36 -0.33 -11.91 -3.10
CA THR A 36 -1.24 -10.94 -3.72
C THR A 36 -2.10 -11.52 -4.83
N GLY A 37 -1.65 -12.59 -5.47
CA GLY A 37 -2.36 -13.16 -6.62
C GLY A 37 -2.45 -12.16 -7.78
N ARG A 38 -3.57 -12.16 -8.51
CA ARG A 38 -3.81 -11.28 -9.68
C ARG A 38 -4.17 -9.82 -9.34
N LEU A 39 -3.90 -9.35 -8.13
CA LEU A 39 -4.09 -7.93 -7.80
C LEU A 39 -3.31 -7.04 -8.77
N ILE A 40 -3.98 -6.08 -9.40
CA ILE A 40 -3.33 -4.96 -10.08
C ILE A 40 -2.50 -4.22 -9.03
N GLN A 41 -1.20 -4.12 -9.29
CA GLN A 41 -0.29 -3.42 -8.39
C GLN A 41 -0.24 -1.95 -8.76
N SER A 42 -0.09 -1.10 -7.74
CA SER A 42 -0.01 0.34 -7.88
C SER A 42 1.25 0.90 -7.24
N TRP A 43 2.00 1.68 -8.00
CA TRP A 43 3.33 2.15 -7.64
C TRP A 43 3.35 3.67 -7.68
N ILE A 44 3.52 4.28 -6.51
CA ILE A 44 3.67 5.73 -6.36
C ILE A 44 5.16 6.01 -6.27
N LEU A 45 5.69 6.65 -7.31
CA LEU A 45 7.13 6.91 -7.44
C LEU A 45 7.38 8.39 -7.28
N GLN A 46 8.36 8.77 -6.47
CA GLN A 46 8.96 10.11 -6.62
C GLN A 46 9.79 10.14 -7.92
N GLN A 47 9.85 11.30 -8.56
CA GLN A 47 10.30 11.41 -9.95
C GLN A 47 11.81 11.66 -10.13
N GLU A 48 12.53 11.98 -9.05
CA GLU A 48 13.92 12.46 -9.10
C GLU A 48 14.92 11.32 -8.88
N PHE A 49 14.74 10.53 -7.83
CA PHE A 49 15.70 9.53 -7.37
C PHE A 49 15.28 8.10 -7.75
N VAL A 50 16.21 7.16 -7.77
CA VAL A 50 15.84 5.73 -7.91
C VAL A 50 15.20 5.24 -6.60
N PRO A 51 14.13 4.41 -6.59
CA PRO A 51 13.42 4.03 -5.36
C PRO A 51 14.31 3.50 -4.22
N THR A 52 15.30 2.66 -4.53
CA THR A 52 16.26 2.17 -3.52
C THR A 52 17.14 3.28 -2.94
N GLU A 53 17.56 4.24 -3.76
CA GLU A 53 18.35 5.39 -3.34
C GLU A 53 17.50 6.33 -2.49
N ALA A 54 16.28 6.64 -2.95
CA ALA A 54 15.35 7.50 -2.25
C ALA A 54 15.05 6.96 -0.84
N ALA A 55 14.69 5.68 -0.74
CA ALA A 55 14.37 5.06 0.54
C ALA A 55 15.57 4.99 1.50
N LYS A 56 16.78 4.72 0.96
CA LYS A 56 18.00 4.65 1.77
C LYS A 56 18.35 6.02 2.38
N ASN A 57 18.19 7.08 1.59
CA ASN A 57 18.57 8.45 1.96
C ASN A 57 17.40 9.28 2.53
N GLY A 58 16.20 8.70 2.64
CA GLY A 58 15.00 9.39 3.16
C GLY A 58 14.37 10.41 2.21
N LEU A 59 14.71 10.35 0.92
CA LEU A 59 14.22 11.26 -0.14
C LEU A 59 12.85 10.83 -0.70
N ASP A 60 12.18 9.88 -0.04
CA ASP A 60 10.86 9.36 -0.38
C ASP A 60 9.74 10.02 0.46
N GLN A 61 9.99 11.19 1.06
CA GLN A 61 9.03 11.90 1.91
C GLN A 61 7.69 12.14 1.20
N GLY A 62 7.70 12.60 -0.05
CA GLY A 62 6.47 12.87 -0.77
C GLY A 62 5.63 11.67 -1.13
N ILE A 63 6.18 10.46 -1.08
CA ILE A 63 5.40 9.23 -1.31
C ILE A 63 5.13 8.46 -0.04
N CYS A 64 5.98 8.57 0.99
CA CYS A 64 5.87 7.78 2.23
C CYS A 64 5.37 8.60 3.42
N GLY A 65 5.44 9.93 3.36
CA GLY A 65 5.14 10.85 4.46
C GLY A 65 5.82 10.43 5.76
N ASN A 66 5.03 10.47 6.84
CA ASN A 66 5.48 10.09 8.19
C ASN A 66 5.46 8.58 8.45
N CYS A 67 5.56 7.74 7.41
CA CYS A 67 5.58 6.28 7.58
C CYS A 67 6.75 5.86 8.50
N PRO A 68 6.48 5.26 9.68
CA PRO A 68 7.53 4.90 10.63
C PRO A 68 8.42 3.76 10.11
N LEU A 69 7.95 3.04 9.09
CA LEU A 69 8.63 1.88 8.53
C LEU A 69 9.64 2.26 7.44
N LYS A 70 9.84 3.54 7.13
CA LYS A 70 10.82 3.99 6.13
C LYS A 70 12.19 3.37 6.36
N LEU A 71 12.90 3.05 5.27
CA LEU A 71 14.23 2.45 5.34
C LEU A 71 15.23 3.38 6.04
N SER A 72 15.13 4.69 5.79
CA SER A 72 15.92 5.74 6.44
C SER A 72 15.55 6.00 7.91
N GLN A 73 14.47 5.41 8.42
CA GLN A 73 13.99 5.63 9.79
C GLN A 73 14.18 4.39 10.65
N SER A 74 13.28 3.42 10.56
CA SER A 74 13.38 2.18 11.34
C SER A 74 14.10 1.07 10.57
N GLY A 75 14.23 1.18 9.25
CA GLY A 75 14.78 0.10 8.44
C GLY A 75 13.86 -1.13 8.37
N SER A 76 12.55 -0.96 8.56
CA SER A 76 11.58 -2.07 8.64
C SER A 76 10.59 -2.12 7.47
N CYS A 77 10.81 -1.31 6.43
CA CYS A 77 9.94 -1.26 5.24
C CYS A 77 9.76 -2.67 4.67
N TYR A 78 8.52 -3.16 4.66
CA TYR A 78 8.20 -4.51 4.21
C TYR A 78 8.27 -4.65 2.68
N VAL A 79 8.30 -3.54 1.94
CA VAL A 79 8.38 -3.56 0.48
C VAL A 79 9.76 -4.03 0.01
N ASN A 80 9.79 -4.85 -1.04
CA ASN A 80 11.03 -5.15 -1.76
C ASN A 80 11.24 -4.09 -2.85
N LEU A 81 12.23 -3.22 -2.67
CA LEU A 81 12.46 -2.05 -3.52
C LEU A 81 13.20 -2.39 -4.82
N LEU A 82 14.00 -3.46 -4.86
CA LEU A 82 14.82 -3.80 -6.03
C LEU A 82 13.99 -3.97 -7.32
N PRO A 83 12.86 -4.71 -7.33
CA PRO A 83 12.00 -4.78 -8.52
C PRO A 83 11.39 -3.43 -8.93
N ILE A 84 11.18 -2.52 -7.98
CA ILE A 84 10.56 -1.21 -8.23
C ILE A 84 11.50 -0.30 -9.02
N ASN A 85 12.82 -0.47 -8.89
CA ASN A 85 13.79 0.22 -9.75
C ASN A 85 13.53 -0.05 -11.24
N ASN A 86 13.01 -1.22 -11.61
CA ASN A 86 12.67 -1.53 -13.01
C ASN A 86 11.47 -0.70 -13.48
N ILE A 87 10.48 -0.53 -12.60
CA ILE A 87 9.29 0.27 -12.85
C ILE A 87 9.68 1.74 -13.01
N TYR A 88 10.57 2.24 -12.14
CA TYR A 88 11.14 3.59 -12.21
C TYR A 88 11.96 3.82 -13.48
N ARG A 89 12.85 2.90 -13.85
CA ARG A 89 13.64 3.03 -15.09
C ARG A 89 12.73 3.13 -16.31
N LYS A 90 11.70 2.29 -16.40
CA LYS A 90 10.68 2.41 -17.45
C LYS A 90 9.95 3.76 -17.41
N TYR A 91 9.63 4.26 -16.21
CA TYR A 91 9.00 5.58 -16.04
C TYR A 91 9.88 6.70 -16.61
N LYS A 92 11.18 6.70 -16.28
CA LYS A 92 12.13 7.71 -16.76
C LYS A 92 12.34 7.67 -18.28
N THR A 93 12.13 6.52 -18.94
CA THR A 93 12.13 6.44 -20.40
C THR A 93 10.86 7.01 -21.05
N GLY A 94 9.82 7.33 -20.28
CA GLY A 94 8.56 7.88 -20.81
C GLY A 94 7.70 6.88 -21.59
N THR A 95 7.98 5.58 -21.47
CA THR A 95 7.37 4.53 -22.31
C THR A 95 6.08 3.93 -21.76
N TYR A 96 5.58 4.41 -20.62
CA TYR A 96 4.27 3.99 -20.15
C TYR A 96 3.16 4.66 -20.97
N PRO A 97 2.25 3.89 -21.58
CA PRO A 97 1.02 4.46 -22.12
C PRO A 97 0.19 5.07 -20.97
N LYS A 98 -0.55 6.14 -21.27
CA LYS A 98 -1.51 6.71 -20.32
C LYS A 98 -2.69 5.75 -20.12
N LEU A 99 -3.13 5.57 -18.89
CA LEU A 99 -4.37 4.87 -18.57
C LEU A 99 -5.54 5.66 -19.19
N GLY A 100 -6.33 5.02 -20.04
CA GLY A 100 -7.50 5.64 -20.66
C GLY A 100 -8.82 4.97 -20.25
N THR A 101 -9.90 5.41 -20.88
CA THR A 101 -11.26 4.86 -20.65
C THR A 101 -11.34 3.36 -20.95
N ASN A 102 -10.59 2.87 -21.94
CA ASN A 102 -10.57 1.45 -22.30
C ASN A 102 -10.05 0.58 -21.14
N GLU A 103 -8.98 1.01 -20.48
CA GLU A 103 -8.41 0.30 -19.35
C GLU A 103 -9.33 0.33 -18.12
N ILE A 104 -10.03 1.45 -17.89
CA ILE A 104 -11.06 1.56 -16.84
C ILE A 104 -12.21 0.57 -17.13
N GLU A 105 -12.69 0.48 -18.37
CA GLU A 105 -13.72 -0.49 -18.74
C GLU A 105 -13.24 -1.94 -18.64
N VAL A 106 -11.95 -2.21 -18.85
CA VAL A 106 -11.35 -3.53 -18.56
C VAL A 106 -11.42 -3.85 -17.07
N LEU A 107 -11.03 -2.91 -16.20
CA LEU A 107 -11.14 -3.10 -14.74
C LEU A 107 -12.58 -3.40 -14.33
N LYS A 108 -13.55 -2.68 -14.91
CA LYS A 108 -14.98 -2.83 -14.64
C LYS A 108 -15.56 -4.15 -15.14
N ARG A 109 -15.28 -4.52 -16.39
CA ARG A 109 -15.80 -5.73 -17.03
C ARG A 109 -15.29 -7.00 -16.34
N TYR A 110 -14.00 -7.04 -16.02
CA TYR A 110 -13.38 -8.22 -15.42
C TYR A 110 -13.28 -8.17 -13.91
N ARG A 111 -13.66 -7.04 -13.29
CA ARG A 111 -13.58 -6.80 -11.84
C ARG A 111 -12.19 -7.13 -11.29
N TYR A 112 -11.15 -6.70 -12.01
CA TYR A 112 -9.78 -6.94 -11.60
C TYR A 112 -9.52 -6.27 -10.26
N PRO A 113 -9.09 -7.01 -9.23
CA PRO A 113 -8.92 -6.44 -7.93
C PRO A 113 -7.67 -5.55 -7.90
N VAL A 114 -7.71 -4.44 -7.16
CA VAL A 114 -6.64 -3.43 -7.14
C VAL A 114 -6.00 -3.36 -5.75
N ARG A 115 -4.68 -3.47 -5.69
CA ARG A 115 -3.91 -3.18 -4.48
C ARG A 115 -3.55 -1.70 -4.46
N ILE A 116 -4.25 -0.92 -3.66
CA ILE A 116 -4.04 0.52 -3.49
C ILE A 116 -2.82 0.73 -2.59
N GLY A 117 -1.76 1.33 -3.13
CA GLY A 117 -0.48 1.53 -2.42
C GLY A 117 0.37 0.26 -2.33
N SER A 118 0.79 -0.31 -3.48
CA SER A 118 1.77 -1.40 -3.46
C SER A 118 3.18 -0.92 -3.08
N TYR A 119 3.48 0.34 -3.42
CA TYR A 119 4.59 1.14 -2.90
C TYR A 119 4.19 2.62 -2.88
N GLY A 120 4.58 3.32 -1.81
CA GLY A 120 4.10 4.64 -1.46
C GLY A 120 2.70 4.61 -0.82
N ASP A 121 2.39 5.64 -0.05
CA ASP A 121 1.12 5.85 0.62
C ASP A 121 0.09 6.40 -0.39
N PRO A 122 -1.09 5.75 -0.55
CA PRO A 122 -2.11 6.18 -1.50
C PRO A 122 -2.53 7.63 -1.36
N THR A 123 -2.49 8.17 -0.14
CA THR A 123 -2.98 9.53 0.16
C THR A 123 -2.05 10.62 -0.36
N ALA A 124 -0.86 10.26 -0.86
CA ALA A 124 0.03 11.19 -1.57
C ALA A 124 -0.57 11.66 -2.91
N VAL A 125 -1.48 10.88 -3.48
CA VAL A 125 -2.14 11.15 -4.76
C VAL A 125 -3.59 11.56 -4.48
N PRO A 126 -4.16 12.56 -5.20
CA PRO A 126 -5.56 12.96 -5.03
C PRO A 126 -6.53 11.78 -5.16
N ILE A 127 -7.54 11.74 -4.28
CA ILE A 127 -8.52 10.65 -4.27
C ILE A 127 -9.32 10.58 -5.57
N GLU A 128 -9.48 11.71 -6.27
CA GLU A 128 -10.14 11.84 -7.57
C GLU A 128 -9.40 11.06 -8.68
N VAL A 129 -8.10 10.83 -8.52
CA VAL A 129 -7.32 9.98 -9.43
C VAL A 129 -7.63 8.50 -9.18
N TRP A 130 -7.82 8.14 -7.91
CA TRP A 130 -8.03 6.75 -7.50
C TRP A 130 -9.48 6.28 -7.65
N GLU A 131 -10.44 7.15 -7.35
CA GLU A 131 -11.84 6.78 -7.23
C GLU A 131 -12.41 6.13 -8.51
N PRO A 132 -12.14 6.61 -9.73
CA PRO A 132 -12.57 5.93 -10.95
C PRO A 132 -12.05 4.48 -11.07
N ILE A 133 -10.80 4.23 -10.65
CA ILE A 133 -10.17 2.90 -10.67
C ILE A 133 -10.84 1.99 -9.63
N ILE A 134 -11.02 2.50 -8.41
CA ILE A 134 -11.61 1.78 -7.28
C ILE A 134 -13.07 1.39 -7.61
N LEU A 135 -13.86 2.35 -8.10
CA LEU A 135 -15.26 2.16 -8.44
C LEU A 135 -15.45 1.21 -9.63
N ALA A 136 -14.56 1.26 -10.62
CA ALA A 136 -14.56 0.31 -11.73
C ALA A 136 -14.27 -1.11 -11.22
N SER A 137 -13.18 -1.28 -10.46
CA SER A 137 -12.75 -2.58 -9.95
C SER A 137 -13.77 -3.23 -9.01
N LYS A 138 -14.36 -2.45 -8.08
CA LYS A 138 -15.21 -2.92 -6.97
C LYS A 138 -14.57 -3.97 -6.05
N LYS A 139 -13.27 -4.22 -6.19
CA LYS A 139 -12.51 -5.18 -5.38
C LYS A 139 -11.14 -4.58 -5.11
N TYR A 140 -10.83 -4.23 -3.89
CA TYR A 140 -9.58 -3.57 -3.60
C TYR A 140 -9.07 -3.90 -2.21
N THR A 141 -7.78 -3.66 -2.02
CA THR A 141 -7.16 -3.68 -0.71
C THR A 141 -6.27 -2.46 -0.56
N GLY A 142 -6.25 -1.83 0.61
CA GLY A 142 -5.33 -0.72 0.87
C GLY A 142 -5.32 -0.28 2.32
N TYR A 143 -4.22 0.38 2.69
CA TYR A 143 -4.03 0.97 4.00
C TYR A 143 -3.12 2.19 3.88
N THR A 144 -3.18 3.09 4.86
CA THR A 144 -2.40 4.33 4.90
C THR A 144 -1.79 4.55 6.28
N HIS A 145 -0.56 5.03 6.32
CA HIS A 145 0.09 5.54 7.54
C HIS A 145 -0.22 7.02 7.79
N GLN A 146 -0.83 7.72 6.82
CA GLN A 146 -1.25 9.11 6.94
C GLN A 146 -2.68 9.27 7.50
N TRP A 147 -3.27 8.22 8.08
CA TRP A 147 -4.67 8.17 8.53
C TRP A 147 -5.09 9.31 9.48
N ARG A 148 -4.13 9.93 10.18
CA ARG A 148 -4.36 11.09 11.08
C ARG A 148 -4.49 12.42 10.36
N VAL A 149 -3.88 12.56 9.18
CA VAL A 149 -3.68 13.85 8.50
C VAL A 149 -4.24 13.86 7.07
N CYS A 150 -4.59 12.71 6.51
CA CYS A 150 -5.15 12.62 5.16
C CYS A 150 -6.62 13.09 5.12
N ASP A 151 -7.11 13.36 3.90
CA ASP A 151 -8.54 13.57 3.64
C ASP A 151 -9.36 12.38 4.20
N ARG A 152 -10.37 12.68 5.03
CA ARG A 152 -11.21 11.66 5.68
C ARG A 152 -11.98 10.79 4.71
N ARG A 153 -12.20 11.22 3.46
CA ARG A 153 -12.81 10.38 2.40
C ARG A 153 -12.04 9.08 2.19
N TRP A 154 -10.74 9.05 2.49
CA TRP A 154 -9.92 7.84 2.41
C TRP A 154 -10.36 6.71 3.34
N GLN A 155 -11.07 6.99 4.44
CA GLN A 155 -11.63 5.97 5.34
C GLN A 155 -12.52 4.95 4.60
N LYS A 156 -13.22 5.40 3.56
CA LYS A 156 -14.07 4.53 2.73
C LYS A 156 -13.28 3.44 2.02
N TYR A 157 -12.02 3.70 1.68
CA TYR A 157 -11.24 2.84 0.79
C TYR A 157 -10.03 2.19 1.46
N LEU A 158 -9.50 2.79 2.53
CA LEU A 158 -8.28 2.37 3.19
C LEU A 158 -8.52 2.06 4.67
N MET A 159 -7.71 1.15 5.19
CA MET A 159 -7.56 0.94 6.62
C MET A 159 -6.42 1.79 7.18
N ALA A 160 -6.47 2.12 8.47
CA ALA A 160 -5.33 2.72 9.17
C ALA A 160 -4.23 1.65 9.35
N SER A 161 -3.04 1.93 8.83
CA SER A 161 -1.84 1.11 9.05
C SER A 161 -1.19 1.52 10.37
N VAL A 162 -1.15 0.60 11.33
CA VAL A 162 -0.78 0.90 12.72
C VAL A 162 0.21 -0.13 13.28
N GLN A 163 0.98 0.25 14.29
CA GLN A 163 2.07 -0.57 14.85
C GLN A 163 1.94 -0.89 16.34
N SER A 164 0.94 -0.33 17.03
CA SER A 164 0.65 -0.64 18.43
C SER A 164 -0.85 -0.82 18.67
N GLN A 165 -1.19 -1.44 19.80
CA GLN A 165 -2.59 -1.57 20.22
C GLN A 165 -3.21 -0.20 20.52
N ALA A 166 -2.51 0.66 21.26
CA ALA A 166 -2.98 2.01 21.57
C ALA A 166 -3.22 2.85 20.30
N GLU A 167 -2.38 2.71 19.28
CA GLU A 167 -2.58 3.37 17.99
C GLU A 167 -3.82 2.81 17.26
N ALA A 168 -4.01 1.49 17.29
CA ALA A 168 -5.17 0.85 16.68
C ALA A 168 -6.48 1.31 17.35
N GLU A 169 -6.53 1.34 18.68
CA GLU A 169 -7.68 1.83 19.44
C GLU A 169 -7.99 3.29 19.08
N LEU A 170 -6.96 4.15 18.97
CA LEU A 170 -7.16 5.54 18.59
C LEU A 170 -7.66 5.71 17.14
N ALA A 171 -7.17 4.90 16.20
CA ALA A 171 -7.68 4.91 14.83
C ALA A 171 -9.14 4.43 14.77
N GLN A 172 -9.48 3.39 15.54
CA GLN A 172 -10.85 2.84 15.62
C GLN A 172 -11.83 3.83 16.24
N MET A 173 -11.43 4.55 17.29
CA MET A 173 -12.24 5.65 17.85
C MET A 173 -12.52 6.77 16.82
N GLN A 174 -11.69 6.90 15.78
CA GLN A 174 -11.87 7.85 14.68
C GLN A 174 -12.57 7.24 13.45
N GLY A 175 -13.13 6.05 13.58
CA GLY A 175 -13.91 5.38 12.53
C GLY A 175 -13.09 4.56 11.53
N TRP A 176 -11.78 4.40 11.75
CA TRP A 176 -10.95 3.56 10.88
C TRP A 176 -11.03 2.09 11.29
N ARG A 177 -11.16 1.19 10.30
CA ARG A 177 -10.66 -0.17 10.46
C ARG A 177 -9.14 -0.18 10.41
N THR A 178 -8.50 -1.09 11.13
CA THR A 178 -7.04 -1.12 11.29
C THR A 178 -6.38 -2.34 10.67
N PHE A 179 -5.25 -2.13 10.02
CA PHE A 179 -4.28 -3.15 9.67
C PHE A 179 -3.06 -2.96 10.58
N ARG A 180 -2.89 -3.85 11.57
CA ARG A 180 -1.84 -3.76 12.57
C ARG A 180 -0.70 -4.72 12.24
N ILE A 181 0.52 -4.22 12.13
CA ILE A 181 1.69 -5.09 12.09
C ILE A 181 2.09 -5.39 13.53
N ILE A 182 2.29 -6.67 13.85
CA ILE A 182 2.55 -7.13 15.22
C ILE A 182 3.85 -7.93 15.33
N ALA A 183 4.41 -8.02 16.53
CA ALA A 183 5.47 -8.99 16.80
C ALA A 183 4.93 -10.43 16.64
N PRO A 184 5.75 -11.43 16.29
CA PRO A 184 5.28 -12.80 16.04
C PRO A 184 4.51 -13.45 17.19
N ASP A 185 4.79 -13.05 18.44
CA ASP A 185 4.23 -13.56 19.68
C ASP A 185 3.23 -12.59 20.33
N ALA A 186 2.94 -11.45 19.70
CA ALA A 186 2.02 -10.47 20.26
C ALA A 186 0.56 -10.94 20.19
N PRO A 187 -0.26 -10.66 21.21
CA PRO A 187 -1.67 -11.03 21.21
C PRO A 187 -2.48 -10.17 20.22
N LEU A 188 -3.59 -10.75 19.77
CA LEU A 188 -4.64 -10.03 19.05
C LEU A 188 -5.43 -9.13 20.01
N SER A 189 -5.86 -7.98 19.51
CA SER A 189 -6.84 -7.14 20.18
C SER A 189 -8.26 -7.67 19.96
N GLN A 190 -9.23 -7.22 20.77
CA GLN A 190 -10.63 -7.60 20.59
C GLN A 190 -11.15 -7.22 19.20
N GLY A 191 -11.82 -8.15 18.50
CA GLY A 191 -12.35 -7.94 17.15
C GLY A 191 -11.30 -7.88 16.04
N GLU A 192 -10.04 -8.15 16.37
CA GLU A 192 -8.95 -8.31 15.41
C GLU A 192 -8.79 -9.78 15.01
N VAL A 193 -8.50 -10.04 13.74
CA VAL A 193 -8.18 -11.38 13.22
C VAL A 193 -6.79 -11.38 12.60
N ILE A 194 -6.12 -12.54 12.58
CA ILE A 194 -4.89 -12.68 11.81
C ILE A 194 -5.21 -12.57 10.31
N CYS A 195 -4.28 -11.97 9.56
CA CYS A 195 -4.27 -11.97 8.11
C CYS A 195 -4.50 -13.39 7.58
N ARG A 196 -5.56 -13.58 6.79
CA ARG A 196 -5.96 -14.91 6.29
C ARG A 196 -4.85 -15.63 5.50
N HIS A 197 -4.01 -14.88 4.80
CA HIS A 197 -2.85 -15.45 4.10
C HIS A 197 -1.77 -15.97 5.06
N THR A 198 -1.63 -15.33 6.22
CA THR A 198 -0.66 -15.74 7.24
C THR A 198 -1.16 -16.95 8.01
N GLU A 199 -2.48 -17.10 8.18
CA GLU A 199 -3.10 -18.33 8.70
C GLU A 199 -3.00 -19.49 7.71
N ASP A 200 -3.28 -19.24 6.43
CA ASP A 200 -3.21 -20.22 5.35
C ASP A 200 -2.70 -19.56 4.06
N ASP A 201 -1.48 -19.93 3.66
CA ASP A 201 -0.79 -19.32 2.53
C ASP A 201 -1.46 -19.57 1.15
N ARG A 202 -2.44 -20.49 1.11
CA ARG A 202 -3.29 -20.74 -0.06
C ARG A 202 -4.33 -19.65 -0.26
N ILE A 203 -4.67 -18.90 0.80
CA ILE A 203 -5.60 -17.77 0.72
C ILE A 203 -4.86 -16.56 0.16
N GLN A 204 -5.22 -16.14 -1.05
CA GLN A 204 -4.60 -14.99 -1.73
C GLN A 204 -5.41 -13.72 -1.50
N CYS A 205 -4.75 -12.56 -1.51
CA CYS A 205 -5.43 -11.28 -1.29
C CYS A 205 -6.48 -10.97 -2.37
N GLU A 206 -6.31 -11.48 -3.61
CA GLU A 206 -7.27 -11.30 -4.71
C GLU A 206 -8.65 -11.91 -4.42
N THR A 207 -8.70 -12.96 -3.58
CA THR A 207 -9.95 -13.61 -3.15
C THR A 207 -10.39 -13.11 -1.77
N CYS A 208 -9.46 -12.92 -0.85
CA CYS A 208 -9.74 -12.54 0.53
C CYS A 208 -10.37 -11.14 0.66
N LEU A 209 -9.74 -10.11 0.09
CA LEU A 209 -10.25 -8.72 0.07
C LEU A 209 -10.73 -8.19 1.45
N LEU A 210 -10.10 -8.65 2.53
CA LEU A 210 -10.46 -8.21 3.89
C LEU A 210 -10.01 -6.77 4.16
N CYS A 211 -8.95 -6.31 3.49
CA CYS A 211 -8.35 -5.00 3.74
C CYS A 211 -8.95 -3.87 2.90
N ASP A 212 -10.27 -3.72 2.90
CA ASP A 212 -11.06 -2.92 1.94
C ASP A 212 -11.65 -1.60 2.50
N GLY A 213 -11.03 -1.03 3.54
CA GLY A 213 -11.50 0.21 4.17
C GLY A 213 -12.73 0.02 5.06
N ALA A 214 -13.58 1.03 5.17
CA ALA A 214 -14.76 1.02 6.04
C ALA A 214 -15.77 -0.09 5.68
N SER A 215 -16.04 -0.97 6.64
CA SER A 215 -17.08 -2.01 6.56
C SER A 215 -17.34 -2.60 7.96
N SER A 216 -18.26 -3.57 8.07
CA SER A 216 -18.49 -4.35 9.30
C SER A 216 -17.51 -5.53 9.47
N LYS A 217 -16.53 -5.68 8.58
CA LYS A 217 -15.52 -6.75 8.65
C LYS A 217 -14.52 -6.48 9.80
N PRO A 218 -13.85 -7.51 10.33
CA PRO A 218 -12.92 -7.35 11.45
C PRO A 218 -11.70 -6.49 11.12
N ASN A 219 -11.03 -6.00 12.16
CA ASN A 219 -9.67 -5.46 12.05
C ASN A 219 -8.68 -6.59 11.74
N VAL A 220 -7.54 -6.27 11.15
CA VAL A 220 -6.56 -7.28 10.70
C VAL A 220 -5.22 -7.06 11.38
N ALA A 221 -4.65 -8.12 11.94
CA ALA A 221 -3.25 -8.16 12.34
C ALA A 221 -2.42 -8.99 11.34
N ASP A 222 -1.20 -8.57 11.05
CA ASP A 222 -0.22 -9.40 10.35
C ASP A 222 1.08 -9.43 11.19
N PRO A 223 1.50 -10.61 11.68
CA PRO A 223 2.84 -10.78 12.23
C PRO A 223 3.90 -10.29 11.25
N VAL A 224 4.88 -9.53 11.73
CA VAL A 224 5.99 -9.08 10.89
C VAL A 224 6.71 -10.29 10.29
N HIS A 225 6.96 -10.26 8.98
CA HIS A 225 7.61 -11.33 8.23
C HIS A 225 8.60 -10.79 7.20
N GLY A 226 9.35 -11.70 6.56
CA GLY A 226 10.36 -11.39 5.56
C GLY A 226 11.78 -11.65 6.08
N LEU A 227 12.73 -10.82 5.66
CA LEU A 227 14.14 -10.99 6.05
C LEU A 227 14.32 -10.74 7.55
N ASN A 228 15.12 -11.57 8.22
CA ASN A 228 15.35 -11.51 9.67
C ASN A 228 15.77 -10.11 10.17
N TRP A 229 16.57 -9.38 9.39
CA TRP A 229 16.98 -8.02 9.77
C TRP A 229 15.80 -7.03 9.76
N LYS A 230 14.80 -7.19 8.88
CA LYS A 230 13.58 -6.36 8.87
C LYS A 230 12.74 -6.65 10.11
N ILE A 231 12.59 -7.92 10.46
CA ILE A 231 11.89 -8.36 11.68
C ILE A 231 12.60 -7.77 12.90
N SER A 232 13.92 -7.91 13.00
CA SER A 232 14.71 -7.34 14.11
C SER A 232 14.54 -5.83 14.24
N ASN A 233 14.59 -5.11 13.12
CA ASN A 233 14.40 -3.67 13.08
C ASN A 233 12.98 -3.26 13.52
N PHE A 234 11.96 -3.98 13.07
CA PHE A 234 10.58 -3.75 13.51
C PHE A 234 10.40 -3.97 15.02
N LEU A 235 11.01 -5.02 15.57
CA LEU A 235 10.96 -5.30 17.01
C LEU A 235 11.68 -4.22 17.84
N LYS A 236 12.79 -3.67 17.33
CA LYS A 236 13.47 -2.53 17.96
C LYS A 236 12.60 -1.27 17.92
N TYR A 237 12.00 -0.99 16.77
CA TYR A 237 11.10 0.15 16.60
C TYR A 237 9.90 0.08 17.55
N THR A 238 9.17 -1.04 17.57
CA THR A 238 8.00 -1.22 18.45
C THR A 238 8.35 -1.08 19.93
N LYS A 239 9.51 -1.58 20.37
CA LYS A 239 10.01 -1.34 21.73
C LYS A 239 10.27 0.14 22.02
N SER A 240 10.80 0.89 21.06
CA SER A 240 11.11 2.31 21.24
C SER A 240 9.88 3.22 21.34
N VAL A 241 8.73 2.81 20.79
CA VAL A 241 7.48 3.58 20.82
C VAL A 241 6.49 3.11 21.89
N SER A 242 6.84 2.06 22.63
CA SER A 242 6.02 1.53 23.75
C SER A 242 6.49 2.07 25.11
N ILE A 243 7.53 2.90 25.12
CA ILE A 243 8.08 3.63 26.28
C ILE A 243 7.56 5.06 26.21
#